data_AF-A0A2E8FGL3-F1
#
_entry.id   AF-A0A2E8FGL3-F1
#
_cell.length_a   1.000
_cell.length_b   1.000
_cell.length_c   1.000
_cell.angle_alpha   90.00
_cell.angle_beta   90.00
_cell.angle_gamma   90.00
#
_symmetry.space_group_name_H-M   'P 1'
#
loop_
_entity.id
_entity.type
_entity.pdbx_description
1 polymer ?
#
loop_
_entity_poly.entity_id
_entity_poly.type
_entity_poly.pdbx_seq_one_letter_code
_entity_poly.pdbx_strand_id
1 'polypeptide(L)'
;MTECLIALGGNMGHVETTFSAALDQLDIDAAINVVAVSRCFLTEPVGADAGDPYINAATAVRTSLEPAELLKTTKRIEAELGRPRDHGVWVPRTVDLDLITFGTTVLDLEHLRIPHPGCWYRRFVLDPICRIAPANCHPLWDVSFAALRDRLLVRPLPVWIDSPDRDARIEELKPQFPDIEWADDPGATQSAGLVLPGTSVGPTPPDSWSDILSAALGKVELAGEIPGWPEQELEPGPRG
;
A
#
# COMPACT_ATOMS: atom_id res chain seq x y z
N MET A 1 10.79 -8.67 -19.24
CA MET A 1 10.01 -7.62 -18.56
C MET A 1 9.91 -7.99 -17.10
N THR A 2 10.07 -7.03 -16.21
CA THR A 2 10.01 -7.20 -14.74
C THR A 2 8.59 -6.95 -14.26
N GLU A 3 8.09 -7.82 -13.39
CA GLU A 3 6.78 -7.66 -12.76
C GLU A 3 6.84 -6.61 -11.64
N CYS A 4 5.89 -5.69 -11.62
CA CYS A 4 5.81 -4.61 -10.64
C CYS A 4 4.38 -4.53 -10.10
N LEU A 5 4.25 -4.28 -8.81
CA LEU A 5 2.96 -3.98 -8.17
C LEU A 5 2.84 -2.48 -7.97
N ILE A 6 1.71 -1.91 -8.38
CA ILE A 6 1.38 -0.49 -8.21
C ILE A 6 0.05 -0.41 -7.45
N ALA A 7 0.01 0.40 -6.40
CA ALA A 7 -1.23 0.73 -5.70
C ALA A 7 -1.83 2.00 -6.31
N LEU A 8 -3.16 2.02 -6.42
CA LEU A 8 -3.94 3.17 -6.86
C LEU A 8 -4.78 3.68 -5.69
N GLY A 9 -4.81 5.00 -5.48
CA GLY A 9 -5.63 5.63 -4.43
C GLY A 9 -6.21 6.96 -4.86
N GLY A 10 -7.48 7.23 -4.54
CA GLY A 10 -8.13 8.50 -4.85
C GLY A 10 -9.43 8.70 -4.06
N ASN A 11 -9.79 9.95 -3.80
CA ASN A 11 -11.02 10.30 -3.07
C ASN A 11 -11.72 11.57 -3.62
N MET A 12 -11.24 12.14 -4.73
CA MET A 12 -11.82 13.33 -5.33
C MET A 12 -12.40 13.07 -6.73
N GLY A 13 -13.55 13.69 -6.99
CA GLY A 13 -14.16 13.70 -8.32
C GLY A 13 -14.61 12.31 -8.76
N HIS A 14 -14.34 11.96 -10.01
CA HIS A 14 -14.70 10.67 -10.60
C HIS A 14 -13.52 9.71 -10.52
N VAL A 15 -13.21 9.24 -9.31
CA VAL A 15 -12.03 8.39 -9.03
C VAL A 15 -12.00 7.15 -9.94
N GLU A 16 -13.17 6.54 -10.16
CA GLU A 16 -13.35 5.35 -10.99
C GLU A 16 -12.87 5.55 -12.43
N THR A 17 -13.37 6.59 -13.10
CA THR A 17 -12.96 6.93 -14.47
C THR A 17 -11.52 7.40 -14.53
N THR A 18 -11.04 8.04 -13.46
CA THR A 18 -9.64 8.47 -13.33
C THR A 18 -8.71 7.27 -13.25
N PHE A 19 -9.06 6.24 -12.48
CA PHE A 19 -8.26 5.03 -12.41
C PHE A 19 -8.25 4.28 -13.74
N SER A 20 -9.39 4.15 -14.43
CA SER A 20 -9.42 3.53 -15.77
C SER A 20 -8.53 4.28 -16.75
N ALA A 21 -8.57 5.62 -16.74
CA ALA A 21 -7.68 6.44 -17.57
C ALA A 21 -6.20 6.28 -17.20
N ALA A 22 -5.88 6.08 -15.91
CA ALA A 22 -4.51 5.80 -15.47
C ALA A 22 -4.00 4.46 -16.00
N LEU A 23 -4.84 3.42 -15.96
CA LEU A 23 -4.53 2.09 -16.51
C LEU A 23 -4.34 2.15 -18.03
N ASP A 24 -5.23 2.84 -18.75
CA ASP A 24 -5.10 3.03 -20.20
C ASP A 24 -3.79 3.75 -20.55
N GLN A 25 -3.42 4.79 -19.79
CA GLN A 25 -2.16 5.51 -20.02
C GLN A 25 -0.92 4.67 -19.71
N LEU A 26 -0.99 3.75 -18.74
CA LEU A 26 0.09 2.78 -18.50
C LEU A 26 0.22 1.83 -19.70
N ASP A 27 -0.89 1.31 -20.21
CA ASP A 27 -0.89 0.29 -21.26
C ASP A 27 -0.59 0.85 -22.68
N ILE A 28 -0.76 2.16 -22.88
CA ILE A 28 -0.35 2.85 -24.11
C ILE A 28 1.19 2.87 -24.28
N ASP A 29 1.95 2.87 -23.18
CA ASP A 29 3.41 2.83 -23.24
C ASP A 29 3.86 1.41 -23.60
N ALA A 30 4.47 1.22 -24.78
CA ALA A 30 4.92 -0.08 -25.26
C ALA A 30 5.94 -0.78 -24.33
N ALA A 31 6.56 -0.05 -23.39
CA ALA A 31 7.45 -0.59 -22.38
C ALA A 31 6.72 -1.10 -21.12
N ILE A 32 5.40 -0.92 -21.02
CA ILE A 32 4.56 -1.32 -19.87
C ILE A 32 3.39 -2.15 -20.41
N ASN A 33 3.05 -3.23 -19.70
CA ASN A 33 1.91 -4.07 -20.00
C ASN A 33 1.15 -4.33 -18.70
N VAL A 34 -0.11 -3.91 -18.62
CA VAL A 34 -0.98 -4.18 -17.46
C VAL A 34 -1.44 -5.64 -17.51
N VAL A 35 -1.05 -6.44 -16.51
CA VAL A 35 -1.31 -7.89 -16.49
C VAL A 35 -2.40 -8.32 -15.52
N ALA A 36 -2.74 -7.48 -14.53
CA ALA A 36 -3.90 -7.69 -13.66
C ALA A 36 -4.31 -6.42 -12.94
N VAL A 37 -5.57 -6.37 -12.55
CA VAL A 37 -6.18 -5.25 -11.84
C VAL A 37 -7.11 -5.81 -10.76
N SER A 38 -6.91 -5.39 -9.51
CA SER A 38 -7.77 -5.80 -8.40
C SER A 38 -9.15 -5.18 -8.51
N ARG A 39 -10.10 -5.68 -7.71
CA ARG A 39 -11.29 -4.90 -7.38
C ARG A 39 -10.92 -3.59 -6.68
N CYS A 40 -11.84 -2.64 -6.72
CA CYS A 40 -11.74 -1.43 -5.93
C CYS A 40 -12.26 -1.65 -4.50
N PHE A 41 -11.68 -0.91 -3.58
CA PHE A 41 -11.96 -0.99 -2.15
C PHE A 41 -12.25 0.39 -1.60
N LEU A 42 -13.33 0.53 -0.83
CA LEU A 42 -13.62 1.71 -0.05
C LEU A 42 -12.91 1.62 1.30
N THR A 43 -12.14 2.64 1.65
CA THR A 43 -11.35 2.65 2.88
C THR A 43 -11.48 3.96 3.63
N GLU A 44 -11.37 3.87 4.95
CA GLU A 44 -11.30 5.06 5.79
C GLU A 44 -10.02 5.86 5.49
N PRO A 45 -10.09 7.19 5.53
CA PRO A 45 -8.91 8.04 5.40
C PRO A 45 -7.95 7.83 6.58
N VAL A 46 -6.65 7.83 6.30
CA VAL A 46 -5.61 7.85 7.35
C VAL A 46 -5.16 9.29 7.56
N GLY A 47 -5.11 9.70 8.82
CA GLY A 47 -4.77 11.07 9.23
C GLY A 47 -5.98 11.99 9.40
N ALA A 48 -5.84 12.99 10.27
CA ALA A 48 -6.96 13.84 10.72
C ALA A 48 -7.58 14.73 9.62
N ASP A 49 -6.82 15.03 8.55
CA ASP A 49 -7.21 16.01 7.51
C ASP A 49 -7.60 15.37 6.16
N ALA A 50 -7.66 14.03 6.09
CA ALA A 50 -7.76 13.33 4.80
C ALA A 50 -9.16 13.31 4.16
N GLY A 51 -10.19 13.81 4.86
CA GLY A 51 -11.51 14.13 4.29
C GLY A 51 -12.42 12.92 4.05
N ASP A 52 -12.97 12.81 2.84
CA ASP A 52 -13.88 11.73 2.44
C ASP A 52 -13.16 10.37 2.30
N PRO A 53 -13.89 9.24 2.40
CA PRO A 53 -13.35 7.91 2.15
C PRO A 53 -12.61 7.77 0.81
N TYR A 54 -11.55 6.97 0.80
CA TYR A 54 -10.77 6.70 -0.40
C TYR A 54 -11.26 5.46 -1.12
N ILE A 55 -11.19 5.48 -2.45
CA ILE A 55 -11.20 4.28 -3.28
C ILE A 55 -9.75 3.89 -3.51
N ASN A 56 -9.42 2.63 -3.23
CA ASN A 56 -8.10 2.04 -3.43
C ASN A 56 -8.19 0.79 -4.31
N ALA A 57 -7.16 0.57 -5.12
CA ALA A 57 -7.00 -0.63 -5.94
C ALA A 57 -5.51 -0.97 -6.08
N ALA A 58 -5.21 -2.09 -6.73
CA ALA A 58 -3.85 -2.45 -7.12
C ALA A 58 -3.86 -2.96 -8.56
N THR A 59 -2.74 -2.74 -9.24
CA THR A 59 -2.47 -3.30 -10.56
C THR A 59 -1.10 -3.97 -10.56
N ALA A 60 -0.99 -5.05 -11.31
CA ALA A 60 0.29 -5.66 -11.64
C ALA A 60 0.62 -5.31 -13.09
N VAL A 61 1.86 -4.86 -13.30
CA VAL A 61 2.37 -4.55 -14.64
C VAL A 61 3.64 -5.34 -14.91
N ARG A 62 3.92 -5.63 -16.18
CA ARG A 62 5.22 -6.09 -16.64
C ARG A 62 5.86 -4.98 -17.46
N THR A 63 7.09 -4.61 -17.11
CA THR A 63 7.77 -3.49 -17.78
C THR A 63 9.20 -3.80 -18.19
N SER A 64 9.70 -3.14 -19.23
CA SER A 64 11.13 -3.10 -19.58
C SER A 64 11.82 -1.80 -19.13
N LEU A 65 11.09 -0.88 -18.50
CA LEU A 65 11.65 0.35 -17.93
C LEU A 65 12.45 0.04 -16.66
N GLU A 66 13.44 0.88 -16.36
CA GLU A 66 14.09 0.87 -15.05
C GLU A 66 13.18 1.48 -13.97
N PRO A 67 13.39 1.19 -12.67
CA PRO A 67 12.50 1.66 -11.60
C PRO A 67 12.28 3.18 -11.59
N ALA A 68 13.33 3.96 -11.83
CA ALA A 68 13.25 5.42 -11.86
C ALA A 68 12.44 5.94 -13.06
N GLU A 69 12.48 5.24 -14.20
CA GLU A 69 11.71 5.58 -15.39
C GLU A 69 10.24 5.25 -15.19
N LEU A 70 9.94 4.09 -14.59
CA LEU A 70 8.57 3.74 -14.23
C LEU A 70 7.96 4.75 -13.24
N LEU A 71 8.71 5.15 -12.21
CA LEU A 71 8.28 6.20 -11.28
C LEU A 71 7.99 7.52 -12.03
N LYS A 72 8.86 7.92 -12.96
CA LYS A 72 8.65 9.13 -13.76
C LYS A 72 7.37 9.03 -14.58
N THR A 73 7.08 7.86 -15.16
CA THR A 73 5.85 7.61 -15.90
C THR A 73 4.62 7.70 -14.99
N THR A 74 4.61 7.05 -13.82
CA THR A 74 3.47 7.13 -12.90
C THR A 74 3.22 8.56 -12.42
N LYS A 75 4.27 9.32 -12.08
CA LYS A 75 4.14 10.73 -11.69
C LYS A 75 3.71 11.65 -12.82
N ARG A 76 4.02 11.32 -14.08
CA ARG A 76 3.48 12.04 -15.24
C ARG A 76 1.97 11.80 -15.38
N ILE A 77 1.54 10.53 -15.28
CA ILE A 77 0.12 10.14 -15.37
C ILE A 77 -0.71 10.82 -14.28
N GLU A 78 -0.23 10.81 -13.03
CA GLU A 78 -0.87 11.54 -11.92
C GLU A 78 -1.08 13.03 -12.24
N ALA A 79 -0.05 13.71 -12.76
CA ALA A 79 -0.13 15.12 -13.11
C ALA A 79 -1.15 15.41 -14.22
N GLU A 80 -1.21 14.56 -15.24
CA GLU A 80 -2.17 14.66 -16.35
C GLU A 80 -3.61 14.40 -15.88
N LEU A 81 -3.78 13.59 -14.82
CA LEU A 81 -5.07 13.23 -14.23
C LEU A 81 -5.48 14.11 -13.05
N GLY A 82 -4.85 15.27 -12.88
CA GLY A 82 -5.29 16.30 -11.93
C GLY A 82 -4.60 16.29 -10.57
N ARG A 83 -3.44 15.62 -10.44
CA ARG A 83 -2.58 15.67 -9.26
C ARG A 83 -1.19 16.23 -9.61
N PRO A 84 -0.99 17.55 -9.60
CA PRO A 84 0.30 18.16 -9.91
C PRO A 84 1.35 17.85 -8.81
N ARG A 85 2.64 18.11 -9.09
CA ARG A 85 3.75 17.73 -8.19
C ARG A 85 3.73 18.43 -6.83
N ASP A 86 3.06 19.58 -6.71
CA ASP A 86 2.95 20.42 -5.52
C ASP A 86 1.69 20.13 -4.68
N HIS A 87 0.98 19.03 -4.96
CA HIS A 87 -0.33 18.69 -4.36
C HIS A 87 -0.30 18.30 -2.87
N GLY A 88 0.87 18.32 -2.21
CA GLY A 88 1.03 18.03 -0.79
C GLY A 88 0.86 16.54 -0.41
N VAL A 89 1.14 16.21 0.86
CA VAL A 89 0.98 14.85 1.43
C VAL A 89 -0.34 14.80 2.21
N TRP A 90 -1.07 13.67 2.15
CA TRP A 90 -2.37 13.47 2.82
C TRP A 90 -3.51 14.39 2.39
N VAL A 91 -3.39 15.03 1.23
CA VAL A 91 -4.44 15.88 0.64
C VAL A 91 -5.38 15.02 -0.22
N PRO A 92 -6.69 15.36 -0.29
CA PRO A 92 -7.60 14.76 -1.24
C PRO A 92 -7.04 14.79 -2.67
N ARG A 93 -7.20 13.70 -3.43
CA ARG A 93 -6.60 13.57 -4.77
C ARG A 93 -7.47 12.76 -5.72
N THR A 94 -7.32 13.03 -7.01
CA THR A 94 -8.01 12.30 -8.09
C THR A 94 -7.41 10.90 -8.28
N VAL A 95 -6.08 10.79 -8.27
CA VAL A 95 -5.34 9.53 -8.33
C VAL A 95 -3.93 9.66 -7.74
N ASP A 96 -3.45 8.61 -7.10
CA ASP A 96 -2.09 8.37 -6.64
C ASP A 96 -1.66 7.00 -7.15
N LEU A 97 -0.45 6.89 -7.68
CA LEU A 97 0.14 5.67 -8.21
C LEU A 97 1.45 5.39 -7.47
N ASP A 98 1.35 4.56 -6.43
CA ASP A 98 2.49 4.19 -5.60
C ASP A 98 3.13 2.90 -6.12
N LEU A 99 4.41 2.97 -6.49
CA LEU A 99 5.18 1.81 -6.90
C LEU A 99 5.54 0.97 -5.67
N ILE A 100 4.88 -0.18 -5.50
CA ILE A 100 4.99 -1.04 -4.31
C ILE A 100 6.17 -1.98 -4.40
N THR A 101 6.31 -2.70 -5.52
CA THR A 101 7.46 -3.58 -5.79
C THR A 101 7.93 -3.44 -7.23
N PHE A 102 9.18 -3.80 -7.47
CA PHE A 102 9.77 -3.94 -8.80
C PHE A 102 10.58 -5.23 -8.82
N GLY A 103 9.97 -6.34 -9.23
CA GLY A 103 10.53 -7.68 -9.09
C GLY A 103 10.99 -7.94 -7.65
N THR A 104 12.24 -8.37 -7.50
CA THR A 104 12.91 -8.56 -6.21
C THR A 104 13.85 -7.41 -5.85
N THR A 105 13.75 -6.27 -6.55
CA THR A 105 14.64 -5.12 -6.35
C THR A 105 14.41 -4.51 -4.97
N VAL A 106 15.52 -4.24 -4.28
CA VAL A 106 15.57 -3.41 -3.08
C VAL A 106 16.35 -2.15 -3.41
N LEU A 107 15.75 -1.00 -3.20
CA LEU A 107 16.28 0.30 -3.58
C LEU A 107 15.94 1.34 -2.50
N ASP A 108 16.92 2.14 -2.12
CA ASP A 108 16.74 3.28 -1.21
C ASP A 108 17.47 4.50 -1.80
N LEU A 109 16.72 5.27 -2.58
CA LEU A 109 17.15 6.56 -3.14
C LEU A 109 16.31 7.68 -2.52
N GLU A 110 16.83 8.91 -2.60
CA GLU A 110 16.21 10.12 -2.03
C GLU A 110 14.73 10.30 -2.44
N HIS A 111 14.37 9.87 -3.66
CA HIS A 111 13.01 10.04 -4.21
C HIS A 111 12.36 8.72 -4.64
N LEU A 112 12.98 7.57 -4.36
CA LEU A 112 12.45 6.27 -4.74
C LEU A 112 12.92 5.19 -3.77
N ARG A 113 11.97 4.60 -3.05
CA ARG A 113 12.19 3.45 -2.18
C ARG A 113 11.37 2.27 -2.66
N ILE A 114 12.03 1.13 -2.86
CA ILE A 114 11.41 -0.13 -3.27
C ILE A 114 11.92 -1.24 -2.35
N PRO A 115 11.04 -2.07 -1.76
CA PRO A 115 9.59 -1.95 -1.78
C PRO A 115 9.11 -0.64 -1.13
N HIS A 116 7.89 -0.20 -1.45
CA HIS A 116 7.33 1.01 -0.85
C HIS A 116 7.32 0.88 0.68
N PRO A 117 7.87 1.85 1.43
CA PRO A 117 8.18 1.66 2.85
C PRO A 117 6.95 1.52 3.74
N GLY A 118 5.77 1.92 3.24
CA GLY A 118 4.48 1.74 3.93
C GLY A 118 3.66 0.52 3.50
N CYS A 119 4.11 -0.28 2.53
CA CYS A 119 3.25 -1.32 1.92
C CYS A 119 2.90 -2.50 2.83
N TRP A 120 3.54 -2.61 3.99
CA TRP A 120 3.44 -3.78 4.86
C TRP A 120 2.50 -3.63 6.07
N TYR A 121 2.04 -2.41 6.35
CA TYR A 121 1.06 -2.13 7.42
C TYR A 121 -0.23 -1.48 6.91
N ARG A 122 -0.27 -1.02 5.66
CA ARG A 122 -1.44 -0.36 5.08
C ARG A 122 -2.41 -1.40 4.52
N ARG A 123 -3.52 -1.64 5.21
CA ARG A 123 -4.59 -2.56 4.74
C ARG A 123 -5.13 -2.15 3.37
N PHE A 124 -5.32 -0.86 3.15
CA PHE A 124 -5.77 -0.32 1.87
C PHE A 124 -4.78 -0.55 0.69
N VAL A 125 -3.54 -0.97 0.96
CA VAL A 125 -2.57 -1.45 -0.05
C VAL A 125 -2.58 -2.98 -0.12
N LEU A 126 -2.53 -3.65 1.04
CA LEU A 126 -2.40 -5.09 1.15
C LEU A 126 -3.65 -5.84 0.64
N ASP A 127 -4.85 -5.41 0.99
CA ASP A 127 -6.09 -6.07 0.57
C ASP A 127 -6.25 -6.09 -0.96
N PRO A 128 -6.08 -4.95 -1.69
CA PRO A 128 -6.04 -4.96 -3.14
C PRO A 128 -4.95 -5.87 -3.73
N ILE A 129 -3.70 -5.77 -3.23
CA ILE A 129 -2.59 -6.61 -3.73
C ILE A 129 -2.91 -8.10 -3.54
N CYS A 130 -3.50 -8.49 -2.42
CA CYS A 130 -3.84 -9.89 -2.17
C CYS A 130 -4.91 -10.45 -3.10
N ARG A 131 -5.65 -9.60 -3.84
CA ARG A 131 -6.56 -10.06 -4.90
C ARG A 131 -5.83 -10.49 -6.17
N ILE A 132 -4.65 -9.94 -6.44
CA ILE A 132 -3.93 -10.16 -7.70
C ILE A 132 -2.61 -10.91 -7.51
N ALA A 133 -1.91 -10.71 -6.41
CA ALA A 133 -0.58 -11.27 -6.16
C ALA A 133 -0.38 -11.68 -4.69
N PRO A 134 -1.27 -12.52 -4.10
CA PRO A 134 -1.19 -12.88 -2.67
C PRO A 134 0.09 -13.62 -2.29
N ALA A 135 0.67 -14.38 -3.24
CA ALA A 135 1.87 -15.18 -3.03
C ALA A 135 3.18 -14.41 -3.25
N ASN A 136 3.13 -13.19 -3.81
CA ASN A 136 4.34 -12.39 -3.99
C ASN A 136 4.90 -12.01 -2.61
N CYS A 137 6.22 -12.14 -2.46
CA CYS A 137 6.91 -11.84 -1.21
C CYS A 137 7.39 -10.39 -1.16
N HIS A 138 7.32 -9.80 0.03
CA HIS A 138 8.00 -8.55 0.33
C HIS A 138 9.53 -8.76 0.24
N PRO A 139 10.26 -8.09 -0.68
CA PRO A 139 11.66 -8.43 -0.99
C PRO A 139 12.64 -8.37 0.19
N LEU A 140 12.35 -7.54 1.21
CA LEU A 140 13.20 -7.41 2.39
C LEU A 140 12.93 -8.46 3.47
N TRP A 141 11.72 -9.00 3.51
CA TRP A 141 11.25 -9.82 4.64
C TRP A 141 10.99 -11.26 4.28
N ASP A 142 10.90 -11.56 2.98
CA ASP A 142 10.58 -12.88 2.47
C ASP A 142 9.27 -13.45 3.06
N VAL A 143 8.31 -12.54 3.28
CA VAL A 143 6.95 -12.85 3.72
C VAL A 143 5.99 -12.48 2.62
N SER A 144 5.04 -13.36 2.31
CA SER A 144 4.03 -13.09 1.29
C SER A 144 3.11 -11.93 1.69
N PHE A 145 2.61 -11.17 0.71
CA PHE A 145 1.65 -10.10 0.97
C PHE A 145 0.38 -10.62 1.66
N ALA A 146 -0.07 -11.84 1.33
CA ALA A 146 -1.17 -12.48 2.06
C ALA A 146 -0.85 -12.69 3.54
N ALA A 147 0.34 -13.20 3.86
CA ALA A 147 0.74 -13.38 5.26
C ALA A 147 0.89 -12.04 5.99
N LEU A 148 1.42 -10.99 5.34
CA LEU A 148 1.46 -9.65 5.92
C LEU A 148 0.06 -9.11 6.22
N ARG A 149 -0.88 -9.23 5.27
CA ARG A 149 -2.28 -8.84 5.49
C ARG A 149 -2.92 -9.61 6.64
N ASP A 150 -2.74 -10.93 6.68
CA ASP A 150 -3.38 -11.81 7.65
C ASP A 150 -2.91 -11.52 9.09
N ARG A 151 -1.65 -11.11 9.27
CA ARG A 151 -1.15 -10.61 10.55
C ARG A 151 -1.97 -9.41 11.07
N LEU A 152 -2.40 -8.53 10.18
CA LEU A 152 -3.17 -7.32 10.51
C LEU A 152 -4.67 -7.57 10.67
N LEU A 153 -5.15 -8.79 10.42
CA LEU A 153 -6.56 -9.17 10.57
C LEU A 153 -6.90 -9.71 11.98
N VAL A 154 -5.89 -10.04 12.79
CA VAL A 154 -6.07 -10.54 14.16
C VAL A 154 -6.67 -9.45 15.06
N ARG A 155 -7.65 -9.82 15.90
CA ARG A 155 -8.32 -8.90 16.83
C ARG A 155 -8.44 -9.52 18.25
N PRO A 156 -8.10 -8.77 19.32
CA PRO A 156 -7.41 -7.47 19.30
C PRO A 156 -6.08 -7.56 18.55
N LEU A 157 -5.64 -6.48 17.90
CA LEU A 157 -4.44 -6.49 17.07
C LEU A 157 -3.20 -6.52 17.99
N PRO A 158 -2.37 -7.58 17.94
CA PRO A 158 -1.13 -7.60 18.72
C PRO A 158 -0.14 -6.56 18.18
N VAL A 159 0.37 -5.68 19.03
CA VAL A 159 1.34 -4.65 18.65
C VAL A 159 2.53 -4.65 19.61
N TRP A 160 3.73 -4.76 19.05
CA TRP A 160 4.99 -4.55 19.75
C TRP A 160 5.63 -3.24 19.30
N ILE A 161 6.13 -2.43 20.22
CA ILE A 161 6.91 -1.22 19.90
C ILE A 161 8.38 -1.51 20.19
N ASP A 162 9.20 -1.55 19.13
CA ASP A 162 10.65 -1.74 19.24
C ASP A 162 11.36 -0.41 19.54
N SER A 163 11.11 0.16 20.72
CA SER A 163 11.68 1.45 21.13
C SER A 163 12.03 1.46 22.63
N PRO A 164 13.12 2.13 23.05
CA PRO A 164 13.43 2.31 24.47
C PRO A 164 12.35 3.08 25.23
N ASP A 165 11.59 3.95 24.55
CA ASP A 165 10.52 4.74 25.16
C ASP A 165 9.13 4.06 25.06
N ARG A 166 9.08 2.74 24.84
CA ARG A 166 7.85 1.95 24.59
C ARG A 166 6.72 2.28 25.55
N ASP A 167 6.95 2.25 26.85
CA ASP A 167 5.87 2.34 27.84
C ASP A 167 5.17 3.70 27.82
N ALA A 168 5.95 4.79 27.76
CA ALA A 168 5.41 6.15 27.64
C ALA A 168 4.58 6.33 26.34
N ARG A 169 4.97 5.63 25.28
CA ARG A 169 4.33 5.69 23.97
C ARG A 169 3.05 4.87 23.92
N ILE A 170 3.02 3.74 24.60
CA ILE A 170 1.79 2.98 24.83
C ILE A 170 0.79 3.84 25.60
N GLU A 171 1.21 4.55 26.66
CA GLU A 171 0.32 5.44 27.42
C GLU A 171 -0.31 6.54 26.54
N GLU A 172 0.46 7.10 25.61
CA GLU A 172 -0.01 8.12 24.64
C GLU A 172 -1.02 7.56 23.62
N LEU A 173 -0.78 6.35 23.10
CA LEU A 173 -1.55 5.77 22.00
C LEU A 173 -2.77 4.95 22.46
N LYS A 174 -2.67 4.29 23.62
CA LYS A 174 -3.71 3.37 24.12
C LYS A 174 -5.12 3.97 24.19
N PRO A 175 -5.35 5.25 24.54
CA PRO A 175 -6.69 5.83 24.51
C PRO A 175 -7.30 5.94 23.11
N GLN A 176 -6.45 6.06 22.07
CA GLN A 176 -6.86 6.21 20.67
C GLN A 176 -7.16 4.85 20.02
N PHE A 177 -6.53 3.78 20.50
CA PHE A 177 -6.59 2.45 19.90
C PHE A 177 -7.01 1.36 20.90
N PRO A 178 -8.30 1.29 21.27
CA PRO A 178 -8.81 0.32 22.24
C PRO A 178 -8.77 -1.13 21.75
N ASP A 179 -8.73 -1.34 20.44
CA ASP A 179 -8.72 -2.67 19.79
C ASP A 179 -7.31 -3.26 19.61
N ILE A 180 -6.29 -2.63 20.22
CA ILE A 180 -4.90 -3.11 20.23
C ILE A 180 -4.61 -3.88 21.52
N GLU A 181 -3.97 -5.04 21.35
CA GLU A 181 -3.27 -5.75 22.41
C GLU A 181 -1.79 -5.35 22.38
N TRP A 182 -1.34 -4.56 23.35
CA TRP A 182 0.05 -4.16 23.47
C TRP A 182 0.88 -5.33 24.00
N ALA A 183 1.56 -6.04 23.10
CA ALA A 183 2.31 -7.25 23.41
C ALA A 183 3.55 -6.92 24.26
N ASP A 184 3.92 -7.80 25.18
CA ASP A 184 5.12 -7.67 26.05
C ASP A 184 6.38 -8.33 25.48
N ASP A 185 6.24 -9.11 24.39
CA ASP A 185 7.34 -9.78 23.71
C ASP A 185 7.19 -9.69 22.18
N PRO A 186 8.26 -9.38 21.42
CA PRO A 186 8.21 -9.35 19.95
C PRO A 186 7.97 -10.71 19.30
N GLY A 187 8.32 -11.84 19.96
CA GLY A 187 8.13 -13.16 19.38
C GLY A 187 6.67 -13.49 19.09
N ALA A 188 5.77 -13.05 19.97
CA ALA A 188 4.33 -13.18 19.78
C ALA A 188 3.81 -12.41 18.54
N THR A 189 4.45 -11.29 18.18
CA THR A 189 4.00 -10.42 17.09
C THR A 189 4.60 -10.75 15.72
N GLN A 190 5.66 -11.57 15.68
CA GLN A 190 6.33 -11.96 14.43
C GLN A 190 5.47 -12.86 13.53
N SER A 191 4.56 -13.65 14.10
CA SER A 191 3.64 -14.50 13.32
C SER A 191 2.22 -13.93 13.20
N ALA A 192 1.85 -12.97 14.02
CA ALA A 192 0.52 -12.37 14.10
C ALA A 192 0.61 -10.96 14.69
N GLY A 193 0.06 -9.95 14.03
CA GLY A 193 0.13 -8.57 14.50
C GLY A 193 1.24 -7.73 13.86
N LEU A 194 1.62 -6.65 14.54
CA LEU A 194 2.45 -5.59 14.00
C LEU A 194 3.62 -5.29 14.92
N VAL A 195 4.81 -5.15 14.33
CA VAL A 195 5.98 -4.60 15.01
C VAL A 195 6.12 -3.16 14.53
N LEU A 196 5.92 -2.19 15.42
CA LEU A 196 6.23 -0.79 15.16
C LEU A 196 7.73 -0.59 15.33
N PRO A 197 8.48 -0.30 14.25
CA PRO A 197 9.90 -0.06 14.36
C PRO A 197 10.13 1.23 15.15
N GLY A 198 11.06 1.18 16.10
CA GLY A 198 11.68 2.39 16.65
C GLY A 198 12.85 2.83 15.79
N THR A 199 14.06 2.77 16.33
CA THR A 199 15.26 3.34 15.69
C THR A 199 16.20 2.31 15.05
N SER A 200 15.91 1.00 15.14
CA SER A 200 16.95 -0.03 14.97
C SER A 200 16.66 -1.19 14.01
N VAL A 201 15.44 -1.40 13.50
CA VAL A 201 15.15 -2.58 12.65
C VAL A 201 14.24 -2.24 11.46
N GLY A 202 14.74 -2.51 10.24
CA GLY A 202 13.97 -2.39 8.99
C GLY A 202 13.96 -0.99 8.35
N PRO A 203 13.33 -0.82 7.18
CA PRO A 203 13.17 0.47 6.55
C PRO A 203 12.32 1.38 7.44
N THR A 204 12.79 2.61 7.70
CA THR A 204 12.05 3.59 8.49
C THR A 204 10.70 3.88 7.81
N PRO A 205 9.56 3.66 8.49
CA PRO A 205 8.27 3.93 7.91
C PRO A 205 8.11 5.44 7.66
N PRO A 206 7.40 5.83 6.60
CA PRO A 206 7.14 7.25 6.30
C PRO A 206 6.11 7.88 7.23
N ASP A 207 5.34 7.06 7.96
CA ASP A 207 4.16 7.47 8.69
C ASP A 207 4.43 7.54 10.21
N SER A 208 3.70 8.39 10.93
CA SER A 208 3.72 8.38 12.39
C SER A 208 3.17 7.05 12.92
N TRP A 209 3.50 6.66 14.15
CA TRP A 209 2.94 5.43 14.73
C TRP A 209 1.42 5.45 14.81
N SER A 210 0.79 6.59 15.06
CA SER A 210 -0.67 6.70 15.04
C SER A 210 -1.25 6.44 13.65
N ASP A 211 -0.60 6.96 12.60
CA ASP A 211 -1.01 6.74 11.21
C ASP A 211 -0.80 5.29 10.78
N ILE A 212 0.31 4.66 11.19
CA ILE A 212 0.58 3.24 10.95
C ILE A 212 -0.54 2.39 11.58
N LEU A 213 -0.89 2.65 12.83
CA LEU A 213 -1.94 1.91 13.54
C LEU A 213 -3.31 2.12 12.90
N SER A 214 -3.63 3.36 12.52
CA SER A 214 -4.85 3.70 11.81
C SER A 214 -4.93 2.98 10.46
N ALA A 215 -3.83 2.92 9.70
CA ALA A 215 -3.76 2.21 8.44
C ALA A 215 -3.86 0.67 8.58
N ALA A 216 -3.39 0.12 9.70
CA ALA A 216 -3.44 -1.32 9.99
C ALA A 216 -4.82 -1.77 10.50
N LEU A 217 -5.50 -0.91 11.26
CA LEU A 217 -6.82 -1.18 11.84
C LEU A 217 -7.98 -0.77 10.92
N GLY A 218 -7.73 0.20 10.05
CA GLY A 218 -8.73 0.86 9.21
C GLY A 218 -9.59 -0.11 8.42
N LYS A 219 -10.87 0.24 8.31
CA LYS A 219 -11.85 -0.59 7.61
C LYS A 219 -11.55 -0.60 6.11
N VAL A 220 -11.56 -1.80 5.52
CA VAL A 220 -11.41 -2.01 4.07
C VAL A 220 -12.59 -2.84 3.58
N GLU A 221 -13.42 -2.25 2.75
CA GLU A 221 -14.61 -2.88 2.18
C GLU A 221 -14.49 -2.92 0.67
N LEU A 222 -15.11 -3.91 0.02
CA LEU A 222 -15.25 -3.86 -1.42
C LEU A 222 -16.08 -2.61 -1.78
N ALA A 223 -15.58 -1.81 -2.71
CA ALA A 223 -16.43 -0.84 -3.37
C ALA A 223 -17.56 -1.59 -4.10
N GLY A 224 -18.71 -0.93 -4.30
CA GLY A 224 -19.77 -1.47 -5.15
C GLY A 224 -19.30 -1.74 -6.58
N GLU A 225 -20.14 -2.30 -7.44
CA GLU A 225 -19.80 -2.45 -8.86
C GLU A 225 -19.44 -1.08 -9.46
N ILE A 226 -18.24 -1.01 -10.03
CA ILE A 226 -17.71 0.20 -10.65
C ILE A 226 -17.85 0.07 -12.18
N PRO A 227 -18.72 0.87 -12.82
CA PRO A 227 -18.94 0.77 -14.26
C PRO A 227 -17.65 1.00 -15.05
N GLY A 228 -17.29 0.04 -15.90
CA GLY A 228 -16.11 0.13 -16.76
C GLY A 228 -14.77 -0.17 -16.08
N TRP A 229 -14.78 -0.65 -14.83
CA TRP A 229 -13.57 -1.16 -14.18
C TRP A 229 -13.24 -2.57 -14.70
N PRO A 230 -12.03 -2.79 -15.28
CA PRO A 230 -11.64 -4.10 -15.76
C PRO A 230 -11.27 -4.97 -14.54
N GLU A 231 -12.21 -5.74 -14.01
CA GLU A 231 -11.87 -6.78 -13.04
C GLU A 231 -11.09 -7.90 -13.75
N GLN A 232 -9.79 -7.98 -13.52
CA GLN A 232 -8.92 -9.00 -14.10
C GLN A 232 -7.94 -9.53 -13.05
N GLU A 233 -8.18 -10.74 -12.57
CA GLU A 233 -7.24 -11.43 -11.69
C GLU A 233 -5.98 -11.86 -12.47
N LEU A 234 -4.83 -11.81 -11.81
CA LEU A 234 -3.55 -12.22 -12.37
C LEU A 234 -3.58 -13.74 -12.55
N GLU A 235 -3.52 -14.20 -13.80
CA GLU A 235 -3.33 -15.62 -14.08
C GLU A 235 -2.04 -16.08 -13.38
N PRO A 236 -2.08 -17.15 -12.55
CA PRO A 236 -0.89 -17.62 -11.87
C PRO A 236 0.19 -17.94 -12.90
N GLY A 237 1.29 -17.20 -12.83
CA GLY A 237 2.45 -17.42 -13.71
C GLY A 237 2.97 -18.87 -13.58
N PRO A 238 3.63 -19.41 -14.60
CA PRO A 238 4.24 -20.72 -14.50
C PRO A 238 5.21 -20.72 -13.31
N ARG A 239 5.01 -21.65 -12.37
CA ARG A 239 5.98 -21.89 -11.29
C ARG A 239 7.28 -22.33 -11.97
N GLY A 240 8.26 -21.42 -12.01
CA GLY A 240 9.63 -21.71 -12.44
C GLY A 240 10.31 -22.65 -11.47
#